data_AF-A0A0F3NIR2-F1
#
_entry.id   AF-A0A0F3NIR2-F1
#
_cell.length_a   1.000
_cell.length_b   1.000
_cell.length_c   1.000
_cell.angle_alpha   90.00
_cell.angle_beta   90.00
_cell.angle_gamma   90.00
#
_symmetry.space_group_name_H-M   'P 1'
#
loop_
_entity.id
_entity.type
_entity.pdbx_description
1 polymer ?
#
loop_
_entity_poly.entity_id
_entity_poly.type
_entity_poly.pdbx_seq_one_letter_code
_entity_poly.pdbx_strand_id
1 'polypeptide(L)'
;MEISHSSIGKKVCKTKDGNSGQGYGQYAEMSDVETGTGGETALCGGTGHTGTTSKRSAHVLNDFVRITLGDGNRNWPTSTAKPGGKKPIPVTNDNANAVARDLVQELNREEKTIVAGLLAKTIEGGEVVEIRAVSSTSVMVNACYDLLSEGLGVVPYACVGLGGNFVGVVDGHITPKLAYRLKAGLSYQLSPEISAFVGGFYHRVVGDGVYDDLPAQLPTN
;
A
#
# COMPACT_ATOMS: atom_id res chain seq x y z
N MET A 1 0.73 1.01 25.52
CA MET A 1 0.88 1.94 24.38
C MET A 1 -0.51 2.36 23.96
N GLU A 2 -0.92 3.60 24.26
CA GLU A 2 -2.24 4.09 23.89
C GLU A 2 -2.18 4.76 22.52
N ILE A 3 -3.11 4.39 21.64
CA ILE A 3 -3.32 5.11 20.39
C ILE A 3 -3.96 6.44 20.80
N SER A 4 -3.20 7.54 20.73
CA SER A 4 -3.63 8.89 21.12
C SER A 4 -4.89 9.38 20.37
N HIS A 5 -5.27 8.68 19.29
CA HIS A 5 -6.55 8.82 18.60
C HIS A 5 -7.45 7.60 18.83
N SER A 6 -8.18 7.61 19.95
CA SER A 6 -9.03 6.51 20.41
C SER A 6 -10.11 6.06 19.41
N SER A 7 -10.44 6.87 18.40
CA SER A 7 -11.42 6.54 17.35
C SER A 7 -10.85 5.67 16.23
N ILE A 8 -9.56 5.79 15.92
CA ILE A 8 -8.93 5.11 14.77
C ILE A 8 -8.80 3.62 15.05
N GLY A 9 -8.25 3.28 16.22
CA GLY A 9 -8.07 1.89 16.64
C GLY A 9 -9.38 1.12 16.76
N LYS A 10 -10.52 1.81 16.94
CA LYS A 10 -11.86 1.20 17.03
C LYS A 10 -12.38 0.66 15.69
N LYS A 11 -11.80 1.07 14.57
CA LYS A 11 -12.21 0.64 13.23
C LYS A 11 -11.48 -0.63 12.80
N VAL A 12 -10.21 -0.77 13.16
CA VAL A 12 -9.34 -1.88 12.74
C VAL A 12 -9.42 -3.04 13.74
N CYS A 13 -9.44 -4.27 13.23
CA CYS A 13 -9.58 -5.48 14.02
C CYS A 13 -10.74 -5.39 15.00
N LYS A 14 -11.84 -4.74 14.59
CA LYS A 14 -13.04 -4.69 15.42
C LYS A 14 -13.71 -6.05 15.39
N THR A 15 -13.74 -6.74 16.52
CA THR A 15 -14.41 -8.05 16.62
C THR A 15 -15.88 -7.92 16.26
N LYS A 16 -16.44 -8.98 15.69
CA LYS A 16 -17.83 -9.02 15.21
C LYS A 16 -18.71 -9.75 16.21
N ASP A 17 -19.98 -9.36 16.19
CA ASP A 17 -21.01 -10.00 16.97
C ASP A 17 -21.47 -11.32 16.33
N GLY A 18 -21.58 -12.36 17.15
CA GLY A 18 -22.16 -13.64 16.75
C GLY A 18 -23.66 -13.78 17.05
N ASN A 19 -24.25 -12.90 17.87
CA ASN A 19 -25.64 -13.03 18.33
C ASN A 19 -26.37 -11.68 18.49
N SER A 20 -27.03 -11.22 17.42
CA SER A 20 -28.04 -10.14 17.42
C SER A 20 -27.72 -8.91 18.29
N GLY A 21 -26.46 -8.51 18.32
CA GLY A 21 -25.90 -7.33 18.98
C GLY A 21 -25.24 -7.56 20.34
N GLN A 22 -25.10 -8.79 20.84
CA GLN A 22 -24.72 -9.04 22.25
C GLN A 22 -23.56 -10.01 22.49
N GLY A 23 -23.07 -10.73 21.49
CA GLY A 23 -22.04 -11.75 21.60
C GLY A 23 -20.78 -11.44 20.78
N TYR A 24 -20.12 -10.33 21.05
CA TYR A 24 -18.86 -9.98 20.36
C TYR A 24 -17.71 -10.94 20.69
N GLY A 25 -16.87 -11.21 19.70
CA GLY A 25 -15.61 -11.92 19.88
C GLY A 25 -14.71 -11.21 20.89
N GLN A 26 -13.98 -11.95 21.70
CA GLN A 26 -13.03 -11.45 22.69
C GLN A 26 -11.65 -11.94 22.30
N TYR A 27 -10.70 -11.02 22.17
CA TYR A 27 -9.34 -11.42 21.84
C TYR A 27 -8.72 -12.31 22.92
N ALA A 28 -8.02 -13.35 22.48
CA ALA A 28 -7.33 -14.32 23.31
C ALA A 28 -6.10 -14.88 22.58
N GLU A 29 -5.24 -15.62 23.27
CA GLU A 29 -4.06 -16.25 22.67
C GLU A 29 -4.41 -17.34 21.65
N MET A 30 -5.52 -18.03 21.84
CA MET A 30 -6.02 -19.08 20.94
C MET A 30 -7.53 -18.98 20.78
N SER A 31 -7.99 -19.20 19.56
CA SER A 31 -9.41 -19.19 19.22
C SER A 31 -10.17 -20.41 19.78
N ASP A 32 -11.34 -20.14 20.34
CA ASP A 32 -12.35 -21.13 20.72
C ASP A 32 -13.70 -20.41 20.77
N VAL A 33 -14.32 -20.27 19.60
CA VAL A 33 -15.61 -19.57 19.42
C VAL A 33 -16.82 -20.50 19.66
N GLU A 34 -16.61 -21.77 19.97
CA GLU A 34 -17.68 -22.79 19.98
C GLU A 34 -18.22 -23.15 21.37
N THR A 35 -17.52 -22.82 22.46
CA THR A 35 -17.95 -23.18 23.81
C THR A 35 -18.85 -22.10 24.42
N GLY A 36 -19.79 -22.47 25.29
CA GLY A 36 -20.78 -21.56 25.90
C GLY A 36 -20.19 -20.39 26.72
N THR A 37 -18.89 -20.43 27.01
CA THR A 37 -18.08 -19.33 27.56
C THR A 37 -17.12 -18.73 26.52
N GLY A 38 -16.73 -19.49 25.49
CA GLY A 38 -15.71 -19.18 24.49
C GLY A 38 -16.25 -18.36 23.33
N GLY A 39 -16.28 -17.05 23.51
CA GLY A 39 -16.30 -16.12 22.38
C GLY A 39 -14.88 -15.72 22.01
N GLU A 40 -13.89 -16.57 22.31
CA GLU A 40 -12.47 -16.25 22.26
C GLU A 40 -11.96 -16.36 20.82
N THR A 41 -11.24 -15.36 20.35
CA THR A 41 -10.68 -15.33 18.99
C THR A 41 -9.24 -14.83 19.02
N ALA A 42 -8.35 -15.50 18.30
CA ALA A 42 -7.03 -14.98 17.95
C ALA A 42 -7.00 -14.37 16.54
N LEU A 43 -8.15 -14.36 15.85
CA LEU A 43 -8.33 -13.78 14.52
C LEU A 43 -8.77 -12.31 14.62
N CYS A 44 -8.03 -11.40 13.98
CA CYS A 44 -8.38 -10.00 13.79
C CYS A 44 -9.77 -9.88 13.14
N GLY A 45 -10.68 -9.16 13.79
CA GLY A 45 -12.08 -9.04 13.35
C GLY A 45 -12.91 -10.32 13.56
N GLY A 46 -12.42 -11.25 14.38
CA GLY A 46 -13.08 -12.52 14.68
C GLY A 46 -14.49 -12.32 15.23
N THR A 47 -15.37 -13.27 14.89
CA THR A 47 -16.78 -13.25 15.29
C THR A 47 -16.96 -14.01 16.60
N GLY A 48 -17.80 -13.50 17.50
CA GLY A 48 -18.09 -14.17 18.77
C GLY A 48 -19.05 -15.34 18.63
N HIS A 49 -19.31 -16.00 19.77
CA HIS A 49 -20.15 -17.20 19.83
C HIS A 49 -21.63 -16.85 19.62
N THR A 50 -22.31 -17.60 18.76
CA THR A 50 -23.73 -17.35 18.42
C THR A 50 -24.71 -17.72 19.54
N GLY A 51 -24.33 -18.62 20.44
CA GLY A 51 -25.16 -19.10 21.55
C GLY A 51 -24.93 -18.39 22.89
N THR A 52 -24.10 -17.33 22.93
CA THR A 52 -23.78 -16.65 24.19
C THR A 52 -24.95 -15.82 24.68
N THR A 53 -25.23 -15.92 25.98
CA THR A 53 -26.19 -15.07 26.72
C THR A 53 -25.51 -13.90 27.43
N SER A 54 -24.18 -13.89 27.46
CA SER A 54 -23.39 -12.84 28.12
C SER A 54 -23.16 -11.67 27.18
N LYS A 55 -23.57 -10.46 27.60
CA LYS A 55 -23.30 -9.21 26.88
C LYS A 55 -21.81 -8.90 26.90
N ARG A 56 -21.19 -8.81 25.73
CA ARG A 56 -19.78 -8.46 25.56
C ARG A 56 -19.63 -7.27 24.63
N SER A 57 -18.68 -6.39 24.89
CA SER A 57 -18.33 -5.29 23.98
C SER A 57 -17.33 -5.76 22.94
N ALA A 58 -17.34 -5.11 21.77
CA ALA A 58 -16.34 -5.34 20.74
C ALA A 58 -14.94 -5.01 21.26
N HIS A 59 -14.00 -5.93 21.06
CA HIS A 59 -12.58 -5.63 21.14
C HIS A 59 -12.11 -4.98 19.83
N VAL A 60 -11.02 -4.23 19.92
CA VAL A 60 -10.49 -3.41 18.83
C VAL A 60 -8.99 -3.64 18.65
N LEU A 61 -8.33 -2.90 17.74
CA LEU A 61 -6.91 -3.10 17.44
C LEU A 61 -5.99 -3.11 18.67
N ASN A 62 -6.22 -2.22 19.65
CA ASN A 62 -5.38 -2.18 20.85
C ASN A 62 -5.48 -3.49 21.65
N ASP A 63 -6.68 -4.07 21.74
CA ASP A 63 -6.90 -5.35 22.40
C ASP A 63 -6.26 -6.50 21.61
N PHE A 64 -6.32 -6.45 20.27
CA PHE A 64 -5.65 -7.43 19.42
C PHE A 64 -4.13 -7.41 19.64
N VAL A 65 -3.52 -6.22 19.57
CA VAL A 65 -2.10 -5.99 19.85
C VAL A 65 -1.73 -6.50 21.24
N ARG A 66 -2.47 -6.07 22.27
CA ARG A 66 -2.14 -6.37 23.67
C ARG A 66 -2.35 -7.83 24.05
N ILE A 67 -3.44 -8.45 23.59
CA ILE A 67 -3.89 -9.77 24.07
C ILE A 67 -3.50 -10.89 23.10
N THR A 68 -3.61 -10.64 21.80
CA THR A 68 -3.42 -11.68 20.77
C THR A 68 -2.00 -11.72 20.22
N LEU A 69 -1.42 -10.55 19.91
CA LEU A 69 -0.04 -10.45 19.46
C LEU A 69 0.94 -10.50 20.63
N GLY A 70 0.53 -9.94 21.78
CA GLY A 70 1.33 -9.94 23.00
C GLY A 70 2.62 -9.14 22.82
N ASP A 71 3.76 -9.83 22.88
CA ASP A 71 5.10 -9.28 22.62
C ASP A 71 5.47 -9.23 21.14
N GLY A 72 4.58 -9.67 20.24
CA GLY A 72 4.80 -9.69 18.79
C GLY A 72 5.10 -11.06 18.21
N ASN A 73 5.32 -12.07 19.05
CA ASN A 73 5.83 -13.38 18.65
C ASN A 73 4.74 -14.43 18.41
N ARG A 74 3.47 -14.04 18.53
CA ARG A 74 2.33 -14.96 18.49
C ARG A 74 1.24 -14.44 17.58
N ASN A 75 0.52 -15.37 16.96
CA ASN A 75 -0.64 -15.11 16.12
C ASN A 75 -0.38 -14.17 14.91
N TRP A 76 0.88 -13.92 14.56
CA TRP A 76 1.27 -13.18 13.36
C TRP A 76 2.16 -14.05 12.46
N PRO A 77 1.92 -14.10 11.13
CA PRO A 77 0.80 -13.51 10.39
C PRO A 77 -0.49 -14.34 10.44
N THR A 78 -0.47 -15.51 11.10
CA THR A 78 -1.56 -16.49 11.12
C THR A 78 -2.09 -16.67 12.54
N SER A 79 -3.41 -16.71 12.70
CA SER A 79 -4.09 -16.94 13.98
C SER A 79 -3.87 -18.36 14.50
N THR A 80 -4.15 -18.57 15.79
CA THR A 80 -4.09 -19.90 16.42
C THR A 80 -5.48 -20.29 16.91
N ALA A 81 -5.81 -21.59 16.87
CA ALA A 81 -7.00 -22.15 17.50
C ALA A 81 -6.61 -23.22 18.51
N LYS A 82 -7.44 -23.39 19.55
CA LYS A 82 -7.22 -24.47 20.52
C LYS A 82 -7.28 -25.84 19.81
N PRO A 83 -6.55 -26.86 20.33
CA PRO A 83 -6.59 -28.21 19.80
C PRO A 83 -8.02 -28.77 19.72
N GLY A 84 -8.24 -29.75 18.85
CA GLY A 84 -9.54 -30.39 18.68
C GLY A 84 -10.47 -29.70 17.68
N GLY A 85 -9.90 -28.99 16.70
CA GLY A 85 -10.67 -28.44 15.56
C GLY A 85 -11.53 -27.23 15.92
N LYS A 86 -11.12 -26.44 16.93
CA LYS A 86 -11.84 -25.25 17.35
C LYS A 86 -11.85 -24.17 16.26
N LYS A 87 -12.88 -23.31 16.32
CA LYS A 87 -13.10 -22.24 15.35
C LYS A 87 -12.67 -20.86 15.86
N PRO A 88 -12.34 -19.92 14.94
CA PRO A 88 -12.06 -20.18 13.52
C PRO A 88 -10.85 -21.10 13.31
N ILE A 89 -10.93 -21.94 12.28
CA ILE A 89 -9.80 -22.79 11.88
C ILE A 89 -8.75 -21.85 11.28
N PRO A 90 -7.50 -21.87 11.77
CA PRO A 90 -6.43 -21.02 11.24
C PRO A 90 -6.23 -21.24 9.75
N VAL A 91 -6.16 -20.14 9.00
CA VAL A 91 -5.80 -20.14 7.58
C VAL A 91 -4.51 -19.34 7.43
N THR A 92 -3.59 -19.83 6.59
CA THR A 92 -2.32 -19.14 6.36
C THR A 92 -2.53 -17.66 6.05
N ASN A 93 -1.86 -16.79 6.82
CA ASN A 93 -1.90 -15.33 6.74
C ASN A 93 -3.27 -14.68 7.01
N ASP A 94 -4.19 -15.36 7.69
CA ASP A 94 -5.52 -14.82 7.98
C ASP A 94 -5.50 -13.48 8.74
N ASN A 95 -4.65 -13.32 9.75
CA ASN A 95 -4.48 -12.08 10.51
C ASN A 95 -3.87 -10.97 9.67
N ALA A 96 -2.81 -11.27 8.91
CA ALA A 96 -2.21 -10.30 7.99
C ALA A 96 -3.22 -9.81 6.94
N ASN A 97 -4.00 -10.73 6.36
CA ASN A 97 -5.03 -10.40 5.38
C ASN A 97 -6.19 -9.58 6.00
N ALA A 98 -6.61 -9.91 7.22
CA ALA A 98 -7.67 -9.18 7.92
C ALA A 98 -7.22 -7.75 8.27
N VAL A 99 -6.03 -7.59 8.85
CA VAL A 99 -5.45 -6.27 9.15
C VAL A 99 -5.31 -5.44 7.87
N ALA A 100 -4.77 -6.01 6.79
CA ALA A 100 -4.60 -5.29 5.54
C ALA A 100 -5.94 -4.80 4.95
N ARG A 101 -7.00 -5.62 5.03
CA ARG A 101 -8.34 -5.23 4.59
C ARG A 101 -8.87 -4.05 5.39
N ASP A 102 -8.81 -4.12 6.72
CA ASP A 102 -9.32 -3.06 7.58
C ASP A 102 -8.52 -1.75 7.39
N LEU A 103 -7.19 -1.84 7.26
CA LEU A 103 -6.36 -0.68 6.94
C LEU A 103 -6.81 -0.01 5.65
N VAL A 104 -7.04 -0.78 4.58
CA VAL A 104 -7.40 -0.22 3.26
C VAL A 104 -8.81 0.37 3.27
N GLN A 105 -9.76 -0.31 3.89
CA GLN A 105 -11.20 -0.01 3.76
C GLN A 105 -11.70 0.98 4.82
N GLU A 106 -11.17 0.92 6.04
CA GLU A 106 -11.72 1.67 7.18
C GLU A 106 -10.98 2.98 7.47
N LEU A 107 -9.74 3.09 6.98
CA LEU A 107 -8.85 4.20 7.31
C LEU A 107 -8.56 5.10 6.11
N ASN A 108 -8.48 6.40 6.38
CA ASN A 108 -7.90 7.37 5.46
C ASN A 108 -6.36 7.33 5.47
N ARG A 109 -5.71 8.13 4.63
CA ARG A 109 -4.24 8.12 4.46
C ARG A 109 -3.49 8.42 5.76
N GLU A 110 -3.93 9.41 6.52
CA GLU A 110 -3.27 9.85 7.77
C GLU A 110 -3.45 8.80 8.87
N GLU A 111 -4.67 8.25 8.98
CA GLU A 111 -5.00 7.18 9.92
C GLU A 111 -4.17 5.90 9.63
N LYS A 112 -3.95 5.56 8.35
CA LYS A 112 -3.11 4.43 7.93
C LYS A 112 -1.68 4.56 8.47
N THR A 113 -1.07 5.74 8.37
CA THR A 113 0.30 5.96 8.85
C THR A 113 0.40 5.75 10.36
N ILE A 114 -0.58 6.22 11.14
CA ILE A 114 -0.61 6.05 12.60
C ILE A 114 -0.71 4.56 12.97
N VAL A 115 -1.63 3.82 12.33
CA VAL A 115 -1.82 2.40 12.65
C VAL A 115 -0.64 1.55 12.18
N ALA A 116 -0.09 1.85 11.00
CA ALA A 116 1.11 1.18 10.51
C ALA A 116 2.27 1.35 11.50
N GLY A 117 2.53 2.57 11.98
CA GLY A 117 3.58 2.82 12.97
C GLY A 117 3.41 2.05 14.29
N LEU A 118 2.16 1.84 14.74
CA LEU A 118 1.90 1.00 15.92
C LEU A 118 2.21 -0.48 15.64
N LEU A 119 1.77 -0.98 14.48
CA LEU A 119 1.98 -2.37 14.07
C LEU A 119 3.46 -2.69 13.89
N ALA A 120 4.23 -1.76 13.32
CA ALA A 120 5.68 -1.87 13.16
C ALA A 120 6.43 -2.09 14.48
N LYS A 121 5.96 -1.46 15.56
CA LYS A 121 6.57 -1.60 16.89
C LYS A 121 6.16 -2.88 17.61
N THR A 122 5.05 -3.49 17.18
CA THR A 122 4.47 -4.65 17.85
C THR A 122 4.90 -5.95 17.17
N ILE A 123 4.93 -5.97 15.84
CA ILE A 123 5.23 -7.17 15.06
C ILE A 123 6.74 -7.25 14.84
N GLU A 124 7.35 -8.38 15.22
CA GLU A 124 8.76 -8.62 14.94
C GLU A 124 9.01 -8.60 13.42
N GLY A 125 9.97 -7.77 12.98
CA GLY A 125 10.28 -7.56 11.56
C GLY A 125 9.30 -6.63 10.82
N GLY A 126 8.36 -5.97 11.52
CA GLY A 126 7.49 -4.97 10.92
C GLY A 126 8.24 -3.68 10.60
N GLU A 127 8.44 -3.39 9.31
CA GLU A 127 8.97 -2.10 8.85
C GLU A 127 7.87 -1.26 8.18
N VAL A 128 7.86 0.04 8.45
CA VAL A 128 6.92 0.99 7.83
C VAL A 128 7.70 2.07 7.13
N VAL A 129 7.39 2.25 5.85
CA VAL A 129 7.96 3.28 4.98
C VAL A 129 6.82 4.14 4.45
N GLU A 130 6.91 5.46 4.63
CA GLU A 130 5.94 6.41 4.06
C GLU A 130 6.47 6.96 2.73
N ILE A 131 5.84 6.59 1.61
CA ILE A 131 6.15 7.17 0.29
C ILE A 131 5.14 8.28 0.00
N ARG A 132 5.54 9.54 0.19
CA ARG A 132 4.63 10.70 0.04
C ARG A 132 4.33 11.08 -1.40
N ALA A 133 5.34 10.96 -2.27
CA ALA A 133 5.24 11.19 -3.71
C ALA A 133 6.40 10.49 -4.42
N VAL A 134 6.18 10.10 -5.67
CA VAL A 134 7.22 9.68 -6.61
C VAL A 134 7.25 10.73 -7.72
N SER A 135 8.40 11.40 -7.91
CA SER A 135 8.58 12.35 -9.01
C SER A 135 9.52 11.76 -10.05
N SER A 136 9.15 11.88 -11.32
CA SER A 136 9.97 11.48 -12.46
C SER A 136 10.16 12.68 -13.37
N THR A 137 11.37 13.23 -13.40
CA THR A 137 11.74 14.30 -14.32
C THR A 137 12.65 13.72 -15.39
N SER A 138 12.29 13.87 -16.67
CA SER A 138 13.16 13.47 -17.77
C SER A 138 13.74 14.69 -18.48
N VAL A 139 15.05 14.68 -18.70
CA VAL A 139 15.76 15.69 -19.49
C VAL A 139 16.31 14.99 -20.73
N MET A 140 15.91 15.46 -21.91
CA MET A 140 16.21 14.81 -23.19
C MET A 140 16.75 15.82 -24.21
N VAL A 141 17.84 15.47 -24.87
CA VAL A 141 18.36 16.19 -26.04
C VAL A 141 17.96 15.41 -27.28
N ASN A 142 17.26 16.06 -28.22
CA ASN A 142 16.80 15.44 -29.47
C ASN A 142 17.59 15.98 -30.66
N ALA A 143 18.10 15.08 -31.50
CA ALA A 143 18.56 15.37 -32.85
C ALA A 143 17.42 15.03 -33.82
N CYS A 144 16.95 16.03 -34.58
CA CYS A 144 15.83 15.91 -35.49
C CYS A 144 16.28 16.06 -36.95
N TYR A 145 15.60 15.36 -37.84
CA TYR A 145 15.76 15.48 -39.28
C TYR A 145 14.40 15.75 -39.90
N ASP A 146 14.31 16.84 -40.66
CA ASP A 146 13.14 17.21 -41.44
C ASP A 146 13.26 16.59 -42.83
N LEU A 147 12.31 15.73 -43.15
CA LEU A 147 12.19 15.12 -44.47
C LEU A 147 11.46 16.13 -45.36
N LEU A 148 12.22 16.97 -46.05
CA LEU A 148 11.66 17.93 -47.00
C LEU A 148 10.90 17.18 -48.10
N SER A 149 9.58 17.35 -48.11
CA SER A 149 8.71 16.84 -49.16
C SER A 149 8.35 18.00 -50.07
N GLU A 150 8.90 18.00 -51.29
CA GLU A 150 8.58 19.03 -52.29
C GLU A 150 7.07 19.03 -52.58
N GLY A 151 6.42 20.19 -52.41
CA GLY A 151 5.04 20.42 -52.88
C GLY A 151 3.90 20.33 -51.85
N LEU A 152 4.15 20.02 -50.57
CA LEU A 152 3.13 20.08 -49.52
C LEU A 152 3.57 21.03 -48.39
N GLY A 153 2.66 21.86 -47.85
CA GLY A 153 2.90 22.67 -46.65
C GLY A 153 3.12 21.88 -45.35
N VAL A 154 3.30 20.56 -45.46
CA VAL A 154 3.52 19.61 -44.37
C VAL A 154 4.90 18.98 -44.54
N VAL A 155 5.74 19.09 -43.53
CA VAL A 155 7.10 18.54 -43.49
C VAL A 155 7.13 17.37 -42.48
N PRO A 156 7.25 16.12 -42.93
CA PRO A 156 7.49 15.01 -42.02
C PRO A 156 8.82 15.18 -41.28
N TYR A 157 8.86 14.84 -40.00
CA TYR A 157 10.07 14.92 -39.19
C TYR A 157 10.25 13.66 -38.34
N ALA A 158 11.51 13.30 -38.10
CA ALA A 158 11.90 12.24 -37.19
C ALA A 158 13.01 12.75 -36.27
N CYS A 159 12.98 12.37 -34.99
CA CYS A 159 14.01 12.69 -34.03
C CYS A 159 14.46 11.46 -33.25
N VAL A 160 15.75 11.41 -32.98
CA VAL A 160 16.36 10.52 -31.99
C VAL A 160 16.81 11.39 -30.81
N GLY A 161 16.44 10.98 -29.60
CA GLY A 161 16.76 11.69 -28.38
C GLY A 161 17.48 10.81 -27.39
N LEU A 162 18.49 11.37 -26.73
CA LEU A 162 19.21 10.76 -25.63
C LEU A 162 19.14 11.68 -24.42
N GLY A 163 19.08 11.10 -23.23
CA GLY A 163 18.94 11.87 -22.02
C GLY A 163 18.95 11.04 -20.76
N GLY A 164 18.45 11.63 -19.68
CA GLY A 164 18.34 11.00 -18.38
C GLY A 164 16.92 11.09 -17.84
N ASN A 165 16.44 10.01 -17.24
CA ASN A 165 15.27 10.04 -16.37
C ASN A 165 15.74 10.03 -14.92
N PHE A 166 15.27 11.02 -14.17
CA PHE A 166 15.60 11.23 -12.77
C PHE A 166 14.35 10.87 -11.94
N VAL A 167 14.41 9.77 -11.21
CA VAL A 167 13.36 9.38 -10.26
C VAL A 167 13.88 9.67 -8.87
N GLY A 168 13.19 10.56 -8.17
CA GLY A 168 13.49 10.91 -6.78
C GLY A 168 12.35 10.44 -5.88
N VAL A 169 12.68 9.64 -4.88
CA VAL A 169 11.80 9.38 -3.73
C VAL A 169 12.53 9.98 -2.53
N VAL A 170 12.03 11.14 -2.11
CA VAL A 170 12.32 11.92 -0.89
C VAL A 170 13.78 11.95 -0.37
N ASP A 171 14.34 13.17 -0.25
CA ASP A 171 15.70 13.54 0.21
C ASP A 171 16.90 13.21 -0.70
N GLY A 172 17.12 14.13 -1.65
CA GLY A 172 18.46 14.50 -2.15
C GLY A 172 19.22 13.48 -3.01
N HIS A 173 18.82 12.22 -3.03
CA HIS A 173 19.43 11.18 -3.86
C HIS A 173 18.68 11.09 -5.18
N ILE A 174 19.38 11.46 -6.25
CA ILE A 174 18.90 11.39 -7.61
C ILE A 174 19.64 10.23 -8.27
N THR A 175 18.93 9.17 -8.66
CA THR A 175 19.51 8.04 -9.41
C THR A 175 19.29 8.29 -10.91
N PRO A 176 20.27 8.86 -11.65
CA PRO A 176 20.11 9.11 -13.06
C PRO A 176 20.09 7.79 -13.83
N LYS A 177 19.02 7.54 -14.59
CA LYS A 177 19.02 6.46 -15.58
C LYS A 177 19.07 7.03 -16.98
N LEU A 178 19.95 6.47 -17.81
CA LEU A 178 19.99 6.80 -19.23
C LEU A 178 18.64 6.45 -19.87
N ALA A 179 18.14 7.34 -20.71
CA ALA A 179 16.90 7.14 -21.44
C ALA A 179 17.08 7.56 -22.89
N TYR A 180 16.32 6.92 -23.78
CA TYR A 180 16.25 7.30 -25.18
C TYR A 180 14.80 7.59 -25.57
N ARG A 181 14.63 8.48 -26.54
CA ARG A 181 13.32 8.87 -27.08
C ARG A 181 13.37 8.84 -28.59
N LEU A 182 12.40 8.19 -29.22
CA LEU A 182 12.17 8.26 -30.66
C LEU A 182 10.93 9.13 -30.87
N LYS A 183 11.00 10.14 -31.72
CA LYS A 183 9.86 11.00 -32.04
C LYS A 183 9.66 11.00 -33.54
N ALA A 184 8.43 10.91 -34.01
CA ALA A 184 8.11 11.04 -35.42
C ALA A 184 6.78 11.75 -35.57
N GLY A 185 6.67 12.60 -36.58
CA GLY A 185 5.49 13.42 -36.77
C GLY A 185 5.51 14.23 -38.05
N LEU A 186 4.56 15.17 -38.10
CA LEU A 186 4.37 16.12 -39.17
C LEU A 186 4.47 17.53 -38.59
N SER A 187 5.24 18.38 -39.26
CA SER A 187 5.29 19.82 -39.05
C SER A 187 4.46 20.50 -40.12
N TYR A 188 3.66 21.49 -39.76
CA TYR A 188 2.89 22.30 -40.69
C TYR A 188 3.28 23.77 -40.50
N GLN A 189 3.73 24.42 -41.57
CA GLN A 189 4.06 25.84 -41.53
C GLN A 189 2.77 26.67 -41.65
N LEU A 190 2.40 27.36 -40.58
CA LEU A 190 1.25 28.29 -40.55
C LEU A 190 1.65 29.65 -41.14
N SER A 191 2.86 30.11 -40.82
CA SER A 191 3.51 31.32 -41.35
C SER A 191 5.04 31.09 -41.41
N PRO A 192 5.83 31.96 -42.05
CA PRO A 192 7.29 31.83 -42.09
C PRO A 192 7.96 31.71 -40.71
N GLU A 193 7.32 32.23 -39.66
CA GLU A 193 7.83 32.21 -38.28
C GLU A 193 7.10 31.20 -37.37
N ILE A 194 5.96 30.67 -37.78
CA ILE A 194 5.10 29.83 -36.92
C ILE A 194 4.89 28.46 -37.58
N SER A 195 5.29 27.41 -36.85
CA SER A 195 5.07 26.02 -37.24
C SER A 195 4.29 25.27 -36.16
N ALA A 196 3.31 24.48 -36.57
CA ALA A 196 2.58 23.55 -35.73
C ALA A 196 3.13 22.13 -35.93
N PHE A 197 3.30 21.37 -34.85
CA PHE A 197 3.84 20.01 -34.90
C PHE A 197 2.85 19.03 -34.27
N VAL A 198 2.57 17.94 -34.97
CA VAL A 198 1.83 16.79 -34.42
C VAL A 198 2.71 15.57 -34.56
N GLY A 199 2.77 14.72 -33.54
CA GLY A 199 3.62 13.53 -33.61
C GLY A 199 3.51 12.64 -32.38
N GLY A 200 3.91 11.39 -32.58
CA GLY A 200 4.07 10.43 -31.50
C GLY A 200 5.50 10.41 -31.00
N PHE A 201 5.69 9.98 -29.76
CA PHE A 201 7.01 9.62 -29.28
C PHE A 201 6.98 8.32 -28.49
N TYR A 202 8.05 7.57 -28.63
CA TYR A 202 8.38 6.44 -27.79
C TYR A 202 9.50 6.86 -26.85
N HIS A 203 9.31 6.75 -25.55
CA HIS A 203 10.33 7.02 -24.54
C HIS A 203 10.64 5.75 -23.78
N ARG A 204 11.91 5.42 -23.61
CA ARG A 204 12.34 4.25 -22.86
C ARG A 204 13.57 4.57 -22.01
N VAL A 205 13.52 4.15 -20.75
CA VAL A 205 14.66 4.14 -19.84
C VAL A 205 15.48 2.88 -20.11
N VAL A 206 16.80 3.01 -20.22
CA VAL A 206 17.73 1.92 -20.46
C VAL A 206 17.83 1.05 -19.20
N GLY A 207 17.80 -0.27 -19.39
CA GLY A 207 17.77 -1.26 -18.31
C GLY A 207 16.41 -1.93 -18.16
N ASP A 208 16.21 -2.58 -17.01
CA ASP A 208 14.98 -3.27 -16.60
C ASP A 208 13.88 -2.33 -16.09
N GLY A 209 14.17 -1.03 -15.96
CA GLY A 209 13.26 -0.04 -15.39
C GLY A 209 13.16 -0.09 -13.86
N VAL A 210 13.99 -0.89 -13.17
CA VAL A 210 13.95 -1.07 -11.71
C VAL A 210 14.85 -0.05 -11.02
N TYR A 211 14.29 0.87 -10.26
CA TYR A 211 15.08 1.82 -9.47
C TYR A 211 15.39 1.19 -8.11
N ASP A 212 16.62 0.69 -7.94
CA ASP A 212 17.11 0.17 -6.67
C ASP A 212 17.56 1.30 -5.73
N ASP A 213 17.57 1.02 -4.42
CA ASP A 213 18.05 1.90 -3.35
C ASP A 213 17.37 3.29 -3.28
N LEU A 214 16.08 3.35 -3.61
CA LEU A 214 15.31 4.57 -3.41
C LEU A 214 15.22 4.91 -1.91
N PRO A 215 15.60 6.12 -1.48
CA PRO A 215 15.54 6.49 -0.08
C PRO A 215 14.10 6.41 0.44
N ALA A 216 13.92 5.59 1.45
CA ALA A 216 12.69 5.48 2.20
C ALA A 216 12.80 6.38 3.44
N GLN A 217 11.87 7.32 3.62
CA GLN A 217 11.73 7.97 4.92
C GLN A 217 11.04 7.00 5.88
N LEU A 218 11.79 6.57 6.89
CA LEU A 218 11.21 5.93 8.07
C LEU A 218 10.44 7.01 8.85
N PRO A 219 9.21 6.72 9.31
CA PRO A 219 8.47 7.65 10.12
C PRO A 219 9.25 7.95 11.41
N THR A 220 9.71 9.20 11.56
CA THR A 220 10.29 9.69 12.82
C THR A 220 9.17 9.80 13.85
N ASN A 221 9.29 9.04 14.95
CA ASN A 221 8.35 9.06 16.09
C ASN A 221 8.33 10.41 16.80
#